data_AF-A0A6B2TAX7-F1
#
_entry.id   AF-A0A6B2TAX7-F1
#
_cell.length_a   1.000
_cell.length_b   1.000
_cell.length_c   1.000
_cell.angle_alpha   90.00
_cell.angle_beta   90.00
_cell.angle_gamma   90.00
#
_symmetry.space_group_name_H-M   'P 1'
#
loop_
_entity.id
_entity.type
_entity.pdbx_description
1 polymer ?
#
loop_
_entity_poly.entity_id
_entity_poly.type
_entity_poly.pdbx_seq_one_letter_code
_entity_poly.pdbx_strand_id
1 'polypeptide(L)'
;VPDAILGGDPYPEGRLPANAHFTFPGCEGDSLLLLLDAQGIECSTGSACTAGIAQPSHVLLATGTDPDLARGTLRFSLGHTSTKADVDAVAAAIGPAVDRARTAGLS
;
A
#
# COMPACT_ATOMS: atom_id res chain seq x y z
N VAL A 1 -12.13 0.79 -2.11
CA VAL A 1 -11.80 1.36 -0.79
C VAL A 1 -11.94 2.88 -0.89
N PRO A 2 -13.04 3.46 -0.39
CA PRO A 2 -13.42 4.85 -0.69
C PRO A 2 -12.52 5.90 -0.05
N ASP A 3 -11.85 5.57 1.05
CA ASP A 3 -10.97 6.44 1.82
C ASP A 3 -9.48 6.15 1.57
N ALA A 4 -9.15 5.39 0.53
CA ALA A 4 -7.78 5.21 0.09
C ALA A 4 -7.20 6.55 -0.39
N ILE A 5 -6.03 6.92 0.13
CA ILE A 5 -5.35 8.17 -0.19
C ILE A 5 -4.27 7.87 -1.21
N LEU A 6 -4.31 8.55 -2.36
CA LEU A 6 -3.27 8.45 -3.36
C LEU A 6 -2.02 9.22 -2.90
N GLY A 7 -0.86 8.54 -2.90
CA GLY A 7 0.43 9.15 -2.61
C GLY A 7 1.13 9.70 -3.87
N GLY A 8 1.92 10.75 -3.67
CA GLY A 8 2.64 11.44 -4.75
C GLY A 8 1.83 12.56 -5.41
N ASP A 9 2.24 12.98 -6.61
CA ASP A 9 1.56 14.04 -7.36
C ASP A 9 0.15 13.59 -7.77
N PRO A 10 -0.93 14.36 -7.51
CA PRO A 10 -2.27 14.00 -7.96
C PRO A 10 -2.38 13.90 -9.49
N TYR A 11 -1.57 14.66 -10.23
CA TYR A 11 -1.56 14.67 -11.68
C TYR A 11 -0.74 13.49 -12.24
N PRO A 12 -1.29 12.73 -13.21
CA PRO A 12 -0.59 11.57 -13.79
C PRO A 12 0.80 11.91 -14.36
N GLU A 13 0.98 13.10 -14.94
CA GLU A 13 2.23 13.58 -15.51
C GLU A 13 3.36 13.78 -14.48
N GLY A 14 3.01 13.96 -13.21
CA GLY A 14 3.96 14.11 -12.11
C GLY A 14 4.42 12.79 -11.48
N ARG A 15 3.98 11.65 -12.01
CA ARG A 15 4.31 10.31 -11.47
C ARG A 15 4.79 9.35 -12.54
N LEU A 16 5.55 8.35 -12.08
CA LEU A 16 5.92 7.24 -12.94
C LEU A 16 4.67 6.41 -13.28
N PRO A 17 4.41 6.10 -14.57
CA PRO A 17 3.17 5.46 -15.01
C PRO A 17 2.98 4.05 -14.46
N ALA A 18 4.08 3.39 -14.08
CA ALA A 18 4.09 2.05 -13.51
C ALA A 18 3.97 2.02 -11.97
N ASN A 19 3.83 3.16 -11.29
CA ASN A 19 3.78 3.23 -9.83
C ASN A 19 2.40 3.66 -9.34
N ALA A 20 1.76 2.78 -8.56
CA ALA A 20 0.53 3.06 -7.85
C ALA A 20 0.82 3.02 -6.34
N HIS A 21 0.78 4.18 -5.69
CA HIS A 21 1.13 4.35 -4.29
C HIS A 21 -0.09 4.83 -3.52
N PHE A 22 -0.54 4.03 -2.55
CA PHE A 22 -1.76 4.30 -1.81
C PHE A 22 -1.58 4.09 -0.32
N THR A 23 -2.14 4.98 0.47
CA THR A 23 -2.29 4.83 1.92
C THR A 23 -3.72 4.40 2.23
N PHE A 24 -3.85 3.41 3.12
CA PHE A 24 -5.11 2.90 3.62
C PHE A 24 -5.23 3.25 5.11
N PRO A 25 -6.01 4.29 5.47
CA PRO A 25 -6.16 4.70 6.86
C PRO A 25 -6.68 3.57 7.76
N GLY A 26 -6.14 3.48 8.97
CA GLY A 26 -6.51 2.47 9.98
C GLY A 26 -5.97 1.07 9.71
N CYS A 27 -4.97 0.93 8.84
CA CYS A 27 -4.33 -0.35 8.54
C CYS A 27 -2.84 -0.32 8.86
N GLU A 28 -2.30 -1.46 9.25
CA GLU A 28 -0.86 -1.72 9.27
C GLU A 28 -0.44 -2.35 7.94
N GLY A 29 0.60 -1.78 7.30
CA GLY A 29 1.09 -2.23 5.99
C GLY A 29 1.49 -3.70 5.95
N ASP A 30 2.11 -4.21 7.02
CA ASP A 30 2.50 -5.63 7.13
C ASP A 30 1.28 -6.56 7.12
N SER A 31 0.17 -6.15 7.74
CA SER A 31 -1.08 -6.91 7.70
C SER A 31 -1.65 -6.95 6.28
N LEU A 32 -1.61 -5.82 5.56
CA LEU A 32 -2.06 -5.76 4.19
C LEU A 32 -1.20 -6.61 3.26
N LEU A 33 0.14 -6.57 3.43
CA LEU A 33 1.06 -7.41 2.66
C LEU A 33 0.75 -8.89 2.85
N LEU A 34 0.61 -9.34 4.10
CA LEU A 34 0.30 -10.74 4.40
C LEU A 34 -1.04 -11.19 3.79
N LEU A 35 -2.05 -10.33 3.85
CA LEU A 35 -3.40 -10.63 3.33
C LEU A 35 -3.42 -10.70 1.79
N LEU A 36 -2.66 -9.84 1.12
CA LEU A 36 -2.54 -9.83 -0.34
C LEU A 36 -1.67 -10.99 -0.84
N ASP A 37 -0.56 -11.28 -0.15
CA ASP A 37 0.32 -12.42 -0.44
C ASP A 37 -0.44 -13.76 -0.34
N ALA A 38 -1.32 -13.91 0.65
CA ALA A 38 -2.20 -15.07 0.77
C ALA A 38 -3.20 -15.22 -0.40
N GLN A 39 -3.37 -14.19 -1.23
CA GLN A 39 -4.16 -14.22 -2.47
C GLN A 39 -3.28 -14.27 -3.73
N GLY A 40 -1.96 -14.46 -3.59
CA GLY A 40 -0.99 -14.48 -4.68
C GLY A 40 -0.67 -13.11 -5.26
N ILE A 41 -0.89 -12.03 -4.50
CA ILE A 41 -0.61 -10.65 -4.92
C ILE A 41 0.61 -10.13 -4.17
N GLU A 42 1.67 -9.87 -4.92
CA GLU A 42 2.91 -9.30 -4.40
C GLU A 42 2.90 -7.77 -4.52
N CYS A 43 3.18 -7.08 -3.42
CA CYS A 43 3.39 -5.63 -3.42
C CYS A 43 4.38 -5.24 -2.31
N SER A 44 4.61 -3.94 -2.13
CA SER A 44 5.59 -3.41 -1.18
C SER A 44 4.91 -2.43 -0.23
N THR A 45 5.31 -2.41 1.05
CA THR A 45 4.92 -1.36 2.00
C THR A 45 6.06 -0.33 2.15
N GLY A 46 5.75 0.87 2.66
CA GLY A 46 6.72 1.94 2.89
C GLY A 46 8.00 1.45 3.60
N SER A 47 9.18 1.90 3.13
CA SER A 47 10.53 1.38 3.46
C SER A 47 10.54 -0.03 4.06
N ALA A 48 10.08 -1.00 3.26
CA ALA A 48 10.35 -2.39 3.54
C ALA A 48 11.83 -2.56 3.92
N CYS A 49 12.07 -3.14 5.10
CA CYS A 49 13.36 -3.57 5.65
C CYS A 49 14.24 -2.50 6.31
N THR A 50 14.02 -2.25 7.61
CA THR A 50 15.14 -1.99 8.53
C THR A 50 14.90 -2.77 9.83
N ALA A 51 15.61 -3.89 9.98
CA ALA A 51 15.89 -4.55 11.27
C ALA A 51 14.68 -4.86 12.20
N GLY A 52 13.62 -5.49 11.69
CA GLY A 52 12.60 -6.15 12.52
C GLY A 52 11.71 -5.24 13.38
N ILE A 53 11.69 -3.92 13.11
CA ILE A 53 10.80 -2.96 13.77
C ILE A 53 9.95 -2.28 12.70
N ALA A 54 8.62 -2.37 12.84
CA ALA A 54 7.67 -1.65 12.00
C ALA A 54 7.76 -0.14 12.27
N GLN A 55 8.65 0.54 11.55
CA GLN A 55 8.81 1.99 11.56
C GLN A 55 8.15 2.59 10.31
N PRO A 56 7.46 3.73 10.42
CA PRO A 56 6.96 4.46 9.26
C PRO A 56 8.10 4.81 8.30
N SER A 57 7.80 4.87 7.00
CA SER A 57 8.83 5.12 6.00
C SER A 57 9.51 6.47 6.18
N HIS A 58 10.84 6.48 6.29
CA HIS A 58 11.59 7.74 6.39
C HIS A 58 11.34 8.68 5.19
N VAL A 59 11.05 8.13 4.00
CA VAL A 59 10.70 8.91 2.81
C VAL A 59 9.34 9.58 2.98
N LEU A 60 8.33 8.85 3.45
CA LEU A 60 6.99 9.42 3.72
C LEU A 60 7.03 10.47 4.82
N LEU A 61 7.83 10.23 5.86
CA LEU A 61 8.03 11.23 6.92
C LEU A 61 8.70 12.49 6.38
N ALA A 62 9.69 12.35 5.49
CA ALA A 62 10.35 13.49 4.85
C ALA A 62 9.42 14.29 3.91
N THR A 63 8.36 13.67 3.37
CA THR A 63 7.32 14.38 2.60
C THR A 63 6.27 15.07 3.48
N GLY A 64 6.41 15.00 4.81
CA GLY A 64 5.46 15.57 5.76
C GLY A 64 4.19 14.73 5.94
N THR A 65 4.20 13.47 5.51
CA THR A 65 3.09 12.55 5.73
C THR A 65 3.00 12.22 7.22
N ASP A 66 1.77 12.21 7.75
CA ASP A 66 1.51 11.80 9.12
C ASP A 66 2.05 10.37 9.37
N PRO A 67 2.76 10.12 10.49
CA PRO A 67 3.33 8.81 10.78
C PRO A 67 2.31 7.66 10.80
N ASP A 68 1.08 7.90 11.26
CA ASP A 68 0.04 6.87 11.34
C ASP A 68 -0.51 6.54 9.95
N LEU A 69 -0.61 7.54 9.09
CA LEU A 69 -0.92 7.32 7.67
C LEU A 69 0.21 6.59 6.95
N ALA A 70 1.47 6.90 7.27
CA ALA A 70 2.61 6.26 6.65
C ALA A 70 2.69 4.74 6.92
N ARG A 71 2.10 4.23 8.02
CA ARG A 71 2.05 2.79 8.35
C ARG A 71 1.19 1.97 7.40
N GLY A 72 0.06 2.52 6.96
CA GLY A 72 -0.91 1.83 6.11
C GLY A 72 -0.63 1.93 4.62
N THR A 73 0.63 2.16 4.22
CA THR A 73 0.95 2.53 2.84
C THR A 73 1.45 1.35 2.02
N LEU A 74 0.84 1.12 0.85
CA LEU A 74 1.29 0.15 -0.14
C LEU A 74 1.72 0.82 -1.44
N ARG A 75 2.71 0.22 -2.08
CA ARG A 75 3.17 0.52 -3.44
C ARG A 75 3.02 -0.73 -4.30
N PHE A 76 2.28 -0.58 -5.39
CA PHE A 76 2.20 -1.52 -6.49
C PHE A 76 3.06 -1.00 -7.64
N SER A 77 3.96 -1.84 -8.14
CA SER A 77 4.83 -1.53 -9.27
C SER A 77 4.51 -2.48 -10.41
N LEU A 78 4.05 -1.95 -11.54
CA LEU A 78 3.70 -2.75 -12.70
C LEU A 78 4.91 -2.93 -13.62
N GLY A 79 5.13 -4.15 -14.07
CA GLY A 79 6.21 -4.51 -14.97
C GLY A 79 5.72 -4.74 -16.40
N HIS A 80 6.65 -5.11 -17.29
CA HIS A 80 6.33 -5.47 -18.68
C HIS A 80 5.48 -6.73 -18.80
N THR A 81 5.45 -7.57 -17.75
CA THR A 81 4.62 -8.78 -17.67
C THR A 81 3.27 -8.54 -17.01
N SER A 82 3.06 -7.39 -16.37
CA SER A 82 1.81 -7.08 -15.70
C SER A 82 0.69 -6.92 -16.74
N THR A 83 -0.44 -7.54 -16.45
CA THR A 83 -1.62 -7.57 -17.30
C THR A 83 -2.78 -6.85 -16.63
N LYS A 84 -3.82 -6.57 -17.41
CA LYS A 84 -5.07 -6.05 -16.86
C LYS A 84 -5.70 -7.02 -15.84
N ALA A 85 -5.55 -8.33 -16.04
CA ALA A 85 -6.07 -9.32 -15.12
C ALA A 85 -5.41 -9.22 -13.74
N ASP A 86 -4.12 -8.90 -13.67
CA ASP A 86 -3.42 -8.67 -12.40
C ASP A 86 -3.99 -7.44 -11.67
N VAL A 87 -4.28 -6.36 -12.41
CA VAL A 87 -4.91 -5.16 -11.85
C VAL A 87 -6.33 -5.46 -11.35
N ASP A 88 -7.10 -6.23 -12.12
CA ASP A 88 -8.46 -6.63 -11.74
C ASP A 88 -8.43 -7.53 -10.49
N ALA A 89 -7.43 -8.41 -10.36
CA ALA A 89 -7.22 -9.24 -9.16
C ALA A 89 -6.92 -8.39 -7.92
N VAL A 90 -6.03 -7.38 -8.05
CA VAL A 90 -5.76 -6.41 -6.97
C VAL A 90 -7.04 -5.65 -6.58
N ALA A 91 -7.79 -5.16 -7.57
CA ALA A 91 -9.02 -4.41 -7.32
C ALA A 91 -10.08 -5.24 -6.58
N ALA A 92 -10.17 -6.55 -6.86
CA ALA A 92 -11.07 -7.48 -6.17
C ALA A 92 -10.59 -7.79 -4.74
N ALA A 93 -9.29 -7.97 -4.53
CA ALA A 93 -8.72 -8.39 -3.26
C ALA A 93 -8.52 -7.25 -2.25
N ILE A 94 -8.26 -6.02 -2.71
CA ILE A 94 -7.85 -4.91 -1.83
C ILE A 94 -8.94 -4.49 -0.83
N GLY A 95 -10.21 -4.54 -1.23
CA GLY A 95 -11.33 -4.19 -0.33
C GLY A 95 -11.40 -5.12 0.89
N PRO A 96 -11.60 -6.44 0.68
CA PRO A 96 -11.59 -7.41 1.76
C PRO A 96 -10.31 -7.40 2.61
N ALA A 97 -9.14 -7.19 1.99
CA ALA A 97 -7.87 -7.09 2.71
C ALA A 97 -7.85 -5.88 3.66
N VAL A 98 -8.29 -4.71 3.21
CA VAL A 98 -8.38 -3.50 4.04
C VAL A 98 -9.37 -3.68 5.20
N ASP A 99 -10.56 -4.23 4.94
CA ASP A 99 -11.57 -4.45 5.99
C ASP A 99 -11.04 -5.38 7.09
N ARG A 100 -10.32 -6.43 6.70
CA ARG A 100 -9.70 -7.36 7.64
C ARG A 100 -8.52 -6.75 8.38
N ALA A 101 -7.66 -5.99 7.70
CA ALA A 101 -6.53 -5.31 8.32
C ALA A 101 -6.99 -4.28 9.37
N ARG A 102 -8.08 -3.56 9.12
CA ARG A 102 -8.69 -2.63 10.10
C ARG A 102 -9.17 -3.33 11.37
N THR A 103 -9.73 -4.52 11.21
CA THR A 103 -10.22 -5.31 12.35
C THR A 103 -9.07 -5.87 13.18
N ALA A 104 -7.93 -6.16 12.55
CA ALA A 104 -6.73 -6.67 13.21
C ALA A 104 -5.85 -5.56 13.85
N GLY A 105 -5.90 -4.33 13.32
CA GLY A 105 -5.06 -3.19 13.72
C GLY A 105 -5.57 -2.35 14.90
N LEU A 106 -6.66 -2.76 15.56
CA LEU A 106 -7.14 -2.14 16.80
C LEU A 106 -6.54 -2.87 18.01
N SER A 107 -5.30 -2.53 18.39
CA SER A 107 -4.77 -2.82 19.72
C SER A 107 -3.96 -1.64 20.26
#